data_AF-A0A432JS38-F1
#
_entry.id   AF-A0A432JS38-F1
#
_cell.length_a   1.000
_cell.length_b   1.000
_cell.length_c   1.000
_cell.angle_alpha   90.00
_cell.angle_beta   90.00
_cell.angle_gamma   90.00
#
_symmetry.space_group_name_H-M   'P 1'
#
loop_
_entity.id
_entity.type
_entity.pdbx_description
1 polymer ?
#
loop_
_entity_poly.entity_id
_entity_poly.type
_entity_poly.pdbx_seq_one_letter_code
_entity_poly.pdbx_strand_id
1 'polypeptide(L)'
;MRVELRNPRRRLEFDGPMAVGNRHPAYKEALNAIEVRSPGTKHAFYSGFQARRADLFAGSDDGAIGPPGECERCGVPCSNEVCAFCRLLERVGGALPESTDPAPALPAPVVLGPTWEETGP
;
A
#
# COMPACT_ATOMS: atom_id res chain seq x y z
N MET A 1 -26.01 -20.88 -29.45
CA MET A 1 -25.45 -20.12 -28.30
C MET A 1 -24.03 -19.73 -28.64
N ARG A 2 -23.76 -18.44 -28.84
CA ARG A 2 -22.41 -17.93 -29.11
C ARG A 2 -21.88 -17.38 -27.80
N VAL A 3 -20.98 -18.11 -27.15
CA VAL A 3 -20.23 -17.60 -25.99
C VAL A 3 -19.20 -16.63 -26.56
N GLU A 4 -19.43 -15.33 -26.41
CA GLU A 4 -18.40 -14.34 -26.67
C GLU A 4 -17.28 -14.54 -25.65
N LEU A 5 -16.14 -15.03 -26.12
CA LEU A 5 -14.89 -15.05 -25.35
C LEU A 5 -14.60 -13.60 -24.96
N ARG A 6 -14.66 -13.30 -23.65
CA ARG A 6 -14.37 -11.97 -23.10
C ARG A 6 -13.03 -11.46 -23.63
N ASN A 7 -13.05 -10.26 -24.20
CA ASN A 7 -11.88 -9.54 -24.67
C ASN A 7 -10.80 -9.50 -23.56
N PRO A 8 -9.62 -10.11 -23.76
CA PRO A 8 -8.56 -10.19 -22.74
C PRO A 8 -7.90 -8.83 -22.45
N ARG A 9 -8.24 -7.78 -23.19
CA ARG A 9 -7.80 -6.40 -22.95
C ARG A 9 -8.80 -5.55 -22.17
N ARG A 10 -9.92 -6.11 -21.72
CA ARG A 10 -10.88 -5.36 -20.89
C ARG A 10 -10.27 -5.16 -19.51
N ARG A 11 -9.76 -3.95 -19.26
CA ARG A 11 -9.37 -3.53 -17.91
C ARG A 11 -10.62 -3.63 -17.02
N LEU A 12 -10.53 -4.40 -15.94
CA LEU A 12 -11.55 -4.38 -14.90
C LEU A 12 -11.48 -3.01 -14.24
N GLU A 13 -12.55 -2.24 -14.34
CA GLU A 13 -12.71 -1.02 -13.53
C GLU A 13 -13.03 -1.45 -12.09
N PHE A 14 -12.29 -0.91 -11.13
CA PHE A 14 -12.47 -1.24 -9.72
C PHE A 14 -13.46 -0.25 -9.08
N ASP A 15 -14.75 -0.57 -9.14
CA ASP A 15 -15.87 0.21 -8.57
C ASP A 15 -16.76 -0.64 -7.64
N GLY A 16 -16.28 -1.83 -7.25
CA GLY A 16 -17.09 -2.83 -6.55
C GLY A 16 -17.74 -2.33 -5.26
N PRO A 17 -18.75 -3.04 -4.73
CA PRO A 17 -19.59 -2.59 -3.62
C PRO A 17 -18.80 -2.22 -2.35
N MET A 18 -17.63 -2.83 -2.16
CA MET A 18 -16.71 -2.54 -1.04
C MET A 18 -15.99 -1.18 -1.15
N ALA A 19 -16.03 -0.52 -2.31
CA ALA A 19 -15.44 0.80 -2.53
C ALA A 19 -16.40 1.95 -2.16
N VAL A 20 -17.68 1.66 -1.94
CA VAL A 20 -18.67 2.66 -1.52
C VAL A 20 -18.29 3.24 -0.15
N GLY A 21 -18.31 4.56 -0.03
CA GLY A 21 -17.95 5.27 1.21
C GLY A 21 -16.44 5.52 1.37
N ASN A 22 -15.60 5.10 0.42
CA ASN A 22 -14.19 5.46 0.40
C ASN A 22 -14.03 6.98 0.20
N ARG A 23 -13.11 7.61 0.95
CA ARG A 23 -12.79 9.05 0.80
C ARG A 23 -11.84 9.32 -0.36
N HIS A 24 -11.07 8.33 -0.80
CA HIS A 24 -10.07 8.50 -1.86
C HIS A 24 -10.64 9.01 -3.20
N PRO A 25 -11.81 8.57 -3.69
CA PRO A 25 -12.43 9.14 -4.89
C PRO A 25 -12.62 10.67 -4.80
N ALA A 26 -13.18 11.17 -3.70
CA ALA A 26 -13.40 12.60 -3.49
C ALA A 26 -12.07 13.40 -3.49
N TYR A 27 -11.02 12.88 -2.85
CA TYR A 27 -9.69 13.52 -2.90
C TYR A 27 -9.10 13.53 -4.31
N LYS A 28 -9.26 12.43 -5.07
CA LYS A 28 -8.81 12.35 -6.46
C LYS A 28 -9.56 13.34 -7.35
N GLU A 29 -10.87 13.47 -7.18
CA GLU A 29 -11.69 14.45 -7.90
C GLU A 29 -11.23 15.89 -7.63
N ALA A 30 -11.00 16.25 -6.37
CA ALA A 30 -10.48 17.56 -6.00
C ALA A 30 -9.12 17.85 -6.65
N LEU A 31 -8.18 16.90 -6.58
CA LEU A 31 -6.87 17.01 -7.21
C LEU A 31 -6.97 17.07 -8.75
N ASN A 32 -7.89 16.33 -9.35
CA ASN A 32 -8.15 16.39 -10.79
C ASN A 32 -8.67 17.77 -11.23
N ALA A 33 -9.58 18.37 -10.46
CA ALA A 33 -10.13 19.70 -10.76
C ALA A 33 -9.06 20.81 -10.68
N ILE A 34 -8.05 20.65 -9.83
CA ILE A 34 -6.90 21.56 -9.79
C ILE A 34 -5.97 21.31 -10.99
N GLU A 35 -5.66 20.05 -11.27
CA GLU A 35 -4.77 19.65 -12.38
C GLU A 35 -5.25 20.16 -13.75
N VAL A 36 -6.56 20.16 -14.01
CA VAL A 36 -7.14 20.68 -15.27
C VAL A 36 -6.80 22.16 -15.49
N ARG A 37 -6.74 22.94 -14.41
CA ARG A 37 -6.44 24.39 -14.47
C ARG A 37 -4.94 24.70 -14.35
N SER A 38 -4.16 23.76 -13.80
CA SER A 38 -2.73 23.91 -13.54
C SER A 38 -2.04 22.56 -13.75
N PRO A 39 -1.65 22.24 -15.00
CA PRO A 39 -0.98 20.99 -15.33
C PRO A 39 0.33 20.84 -14.55
N GLY A 40 0.59 19.65 -14.02
CA GLY A 40 1.75 19.33 -13.20
C GLY A 40 1.54 19.54 -11.70
N THR A 41 0.38 20.02 -11.25
CA THR A 41 0.12 20.31 -9.83
C THR A 41 0.22 19.06 -8.96
N LYS A 42 -0.32 17.93 -9.41
CA LYS A 42 -0.22 16.66 -8.65
C LYS A 42 1.22 16.23 -8.44
N HIS A 43 2.04 16.35 -9.49
CA HIS A 43 3.46 16.00 -9.41
C HIS A 43 4.18 16.95 -8.46
N ALA A 44 4.06 18.26 -8.68
CA ALA A 44 4.70 19.28 -7.84
C ALA A 44 4.28 19.20 -6.36
N PHE A 45 3.01 18.85 -6.11
CA PHE A 45 2.50 18.61 -4.76
C PHE A 45 3.20 17.42 -4.11
N TYR A 46 3.23 16.26 -4.77
CA TYR A 46 3.81 15.05 -4.20
C TYR A 46 5.33 15.14 -4.07
N SER A 47 6.04 15.53 -5.14
CA SER A 47 7.50 15.66 -5.10
C SER A 47 7.94 16.77 -4.16
N GLY A 48 7.22 17.90 -4.14
CA GLY A 48 7.47 18.99 -3.20
C GLY A 48 7.23 18.59 -1.75
N PHE A 49 6.23 17.75 -1.47
CA PHE A 49 6.03 17.17 -0.15
C PHE A 49 7.21 16.29 0.25
N GLN A 50 7.62 15.36 -0.62
CA GLN A 50 8.75 14.47 -0.34
C GLN A 50 10.04 15.26 -0.07
N ALA A 51 10.36 16.24 -0.93
CA ALA A 51 11.60 17.02 -0.81
C ALA A 51 11.66 17.95 0.41
N ARG A 52 10.51 18.40 0.92
CA ARG A 52 10.46 19.48 1.94
C ARG A 52 9.87 19.07 3.28
N ARG A 53 9.19 17.93 3.35
CA ARG A 53 8.37 17.53 4.51
C ARG A 53 8.54 16.07 4.91
N ALA A 54 9.20 15.23 4.11
CA ALA A 54 9.41 13.82 4.47
C ALA A 54 10.26 13.68 5.75
N ASP A 55 11.18 14.61 5.96
CA ASP A 55 12.01 14.74 7.15
C ASP A 55 11.22 14.96 8.44
N LEU A 56 10.03 15.59 8.39
CA LEU A 56 9.15 15.72 9.56
C LEU A 56 8.66 14.39 10.11
N PHE A 57 8.74 13.33 9.30
CA PHE A 57 8.42 11.96 9.68
C PHE A 57 9.68 11.12 9.91
N ALA A 58 10.87 11.65 9.59
CA ALA A 58 12.13 11.01 9.90
C ALA A 58 12.41 11.19 11.40
N GLY A 59 12.20 10.11 12.17
CA GLY A 59 12.37 10.13 13.62
C GLY A 59 11.09 10.30 14.44
N SER A 60 9.89 10.23 13.82
CA SER A 60 8.64 10.12 14.58
C SER A 60 8.44 8.74 15.23
N ASP A 61 9.37 7.80 15.03
CA ASP A 61 9.57 6.72 15.97
C ASP A 61 10.25 7.32 17.20
N ASP A 62 9.45 7.79 18.16
CA ASP A 62 9.91 8.23 19.49
C ASP A 62 10.53 7.06 20.32
N GLY A 63 11.10 6.04 19.67
CA GLY A 63 11.46 4.75 20.25
C GLY A 63 10.26 3.88 20.62
N ALA A 64 9.02 4.34 20.37
CA ALA A 64 7.80 3.63 20.75
C ALA A 64 7.50 2.41 19.86
N ILE A 65 7.97 2.42 18.61
CA ILE A 65 7.83 1.31 17.67
C ILE A 65 9.24 0.84 17.33
N GLY A 66 9.70 -0.23 17.99
CA GLY A 66 10.96 -0.87 17.66
C GLY A 66 10.93 -1.53 16.27
N PRO A 67 12.05 -2.13 15.82
CA PRO A 67 12.04 -2.93 14.60
C PRO A 67 10.93 -4.01 14.68
N PRO A 68 10.25 -4.34 13.57
CA PRO A 68 9.20 -5.34 13.59
C PRO A 68 9.77 -6.68 14.08
N GLY A 69 9.10 -7.29 15.05
CA GLY A 69 9.34 -8.67 15.46
C GLY A 69 8.62 -9.66 14.56
N GLU A 70 8.64 -10.94 14.91
CA GLU A 70 7.90 -11.99 14.19
C GLU A 70 6.61 -12.36 14.93
N CYS A 71 5.52 -12.56 14.18
CA CYS A 71 4.24 -13.00 14.75
C CYS A 71 4.35 -14.42 15.33
N GLU A 72 3.98 -14.64 16.59
CA GLU A 72 4.07 -15.98 17.23
C GLU A 72 3.20 -17.05 16.54
N ARG A 73 2.16 -16.63 15.81
CA ARG A 73 1.21 -17.56 15.15
C ARG A 73 1.57 -17.92 13.72
N CYS A 74 2.17 -16.99 12.96
CA CYS A 74 2.43 -17.20 11.53
C CYS A 74 3.82 -16.75 11.04
N GLY A 75 4.68 -16.23 11.93
CA GLY A 75 6.08 -15.91 11.65
C GLY A 75 6.33 -14.66 10.78
N VAL A 76 5.31 -14.01 10.22
CA VAL A 76 5.53 -12.79 9.41
C VAL A 76 5.86 -11.56 10.25
N PRO A 77 6.63 -10.58 9.70
CA PRO A 77 7.00 -9.36 10.41
C PRO A 77 5.79 -8.56 10.88
N CYS A 78 5.75 -8.20 12.17
CA CYS A 78 4.74 -7.31 12.73
C CYS A 78 5.22 -6.54 13.96
N SER A 79 4.51 -5.46 14.29
CA SER A 79 4.82 -4.60 15.44
C SER A 79 4.23 -5.07 16.77
N ASN A 80 3.53 -6.21 16.79
CA ASN A 80 2.90 -6.79 17.98
C ASN A 80 3.28 -8.28 18.09
N GLU A 81 3.05 -8.92 19.24
CA GLU A 81 3.23 -10.37 19.44
C GLU A 81 2.40 -11.21 18.43
N VAL A 82 1.15 -10.77 18.17
CA VAL A 82 0.26 -11.36 17.16
C VAL A 82 -0.14 -10.32 16.12
N CYS A 83 0.06 -10.62 14.84
CA CYS A 83 -0.21 -9.68 13.75
C CYS A 83 -1.71 -9.31 13.64
N ALA A 84 -2.01 -8.14 13.06
CA ALA A 84 -3.39 -7.68 12.89
C ALA A 84 -4.28 -8.67 12.12
N PHE A 85 -3.69 -9.41 11.18
CA PHE A 85 -4.37 -10.44 10.41
C PHE A 85 -4.78 -11.65 11.26
N CYS A 86 -3.86 -12.21 12.05
CA CYS A 86 -4.15 -13.33 12.94
C CYS A 86 -5.20 -12.97 13.99
N ARG A 87 -5.09 -11.77 14.59
CA ARG A 87 -6.11 -11.24 15.52
C ARG A 87 -7.48 -11.10 14.86
N LEU A 88 -7.53 -10.69 13.60
CA LEU A 88 -8.78 -10.64 12.84
C LEU A 88 -9.36 -12.03 12.63
N LEU A 89 -8.54 -13.01 12.21
CA LEU A 89 -8.97 -14.39 12.01
C LEU A 89 -9.58 -15.00 13.28
N GLU A 90 -8.95 -14.81 14.44
CA GLU A 90 -9.50 -15.26 15.72
C GLU A 90 -10.88 -14.66 16.02
N ARG A 91 -11.05 -13.36 15.78
CA ARG A 91 -12.33 -12.67 16.01
C ARG A 91 -13.45 -13.16 15.11
N VAL A 92 -13.14 -13.58 13.88
CA VAL A 92 -14.13 -14.05 12.90
C VAL A 92 -14.26 -15.58 12.87
N GLY A 93 -13.54 -16.30 13.73
CA GLY A 93 -13.53 -17.78 13.74
C GLY A 93 -12.84 -18.41 12.54
N GLY A 94 -11.95 -17.68 11.87
CA GLY A 94 -11.19 -18.14 10.72
C GLY A 94 -9.92 -18.91 11.12
N ALA A 95 -9.51 -19.85 10.27
CA ALA A 95 -8.23 -20.55 10.38
C ALA A 95 -7.20 -19.96 9.42
N LEU A 96 -5.91 -20.11 9.76
CA LEU A 96 -4.86 -19.89 8.78
C LEU A 96 -5.02 -20.93 7.66
N PRO A 97 -4.89 -20.53 6.38
CA PRO A 97 -4.83 -21.51 5.31
C PRO A 97 -3.60 -22.40 5.53
N GLU A 98 -3.73 -23.70 5.26
CA GLU A 98 -2.59 -24.60 5.24
C GLU A 98 -1.69 -24.20 4.07
N SER A 99 -0.55 -23.58 4.36
CA SER A 99 0.41 -23.18 3.32
C SER A 99 1.17 -24.41 2.86
N THR A 100 0.90 -24.89 1.65
CA THR A 100 1.77 -25.85 0.95
C THR A 100 2.95 -25.14 0.26
N ASP A 101 2.91 -23.81 0.17
CA ASP A 101 3.99 -23.01 -0.37
C ASP A 101 5.09 -22.83 0.68
N PRO A 102 6.37 -23.03 0.31
CA PRO A 102 7.48 -22.72 1.20
C PRO A 102 7.38 -21.24 1.60
N ALA A 103 7.64 -20.94 2.87
CA ALA A 103 7.71 -19.57 3.35
C ALA A 103 8.54 -18.76 2.36
N PRO A 104 8.00 -17.66 1.77
CA PRO A 104 8.79 -16.85 0.87
C PRO A 104 10.00 -16.40 1.66
N ALA A 105 11.20 -16.71 1.16
CA ALA A 105 12.42 -16.13 1.70
C ALA A 105 12.16 -14.63 1.81
N LEU A 106 12.30 -14.07 3.02
CA LEU A 106 12.11 -12.64 3.25
C LEU A 106 12.78 -11.91 2.09
N PRO A 107 12.07 -11.04 1.35
CA PRO A 107 12.70 -10.34 0.25
C PRO A 107 13.94 -9.65 0.82
N ALA A 108 15.06 -9.77 0.10
CA ALA A 108 16.26 -9.00 0.41
C ALA A 108 15.84 -7.55 0.72
N PRO A 109 16.47 -6.89 1.69
CA PRO A 109 16.09 -5.54 2.09
C PRO A 109 15.90 -4.70 0.82
N VAL A 110 14.69 -4.13 0.69
CA VAL A 110 14.37 -3.27 -0.46
C VAL A 110 15.27 -2.06 -0.33
N VAL A 111 16.40 -2.08 -1.04
CA VAL A 111 17.24 -0.90 -1.21
C VAL A 111 16.42 0.04 -2.07
N LEU A 112 15.86 1.07 -1.44
CA LEU A 112 15.26 2.18 -2.17
C LEU A 112 16.35 2.70 -3.11
N GLY A 113 16.08 2.63 -4.41
CA GLY A 113 16.98 3.17 -5.42
C GLY A 113 17.19 4.68 -5.20
N PRO A 114 18.20 5.26 -5.87
CA PRO A 114 18.48 6.69 -5.78
C PRO A 114 17.21 7.52 -6.00
N THR A 115 17.08 8.62 -5.27
CA THR A 115 15.92 9.51 -5.44
C THR A 115 15.99 10.14 -6.83
N TRP A 116 14.84 10.62 -7.35
CA TRP A 116 14.81 11.23 -8.69
C TRP A 116 15.80 12.41 -8.82
N GLU A 117 16.15 13.07 -7.70
CA GLU A 117 17.16 14.14 -7.60
C GLU A 117 18.58 13.66 -7.92
N GLU A 118 18.88 12.37 -7.73
CA GLU A 118 20.21 11.79 -7.92
C GLU A 118 20.42 11.18 -9.32
N THR A 119 19.33 10.90 -10.06
CA THR A 119 19.39 10.24 -11.38
C THR A 119 18.64 10.97 -12.50
N GLY A 120 18.24 12.22 -12.28
CA GLY A 120 17.65 13.06 -13.34
C GLY A 120 18.64 13.32 -14.50
N PRO A 121 18.14 13.66 -15.71
CA PRO A 121 18.98 13.90 -16.89
C PRO A 121 19.95 15.09 -16.73
#